data_AF-A0A6G1ZDK8-F1
#
_entry.id   AF-A0A6G1ZDK8-F1
#
_cell.length_a   1.000
_cell.length_b   1.000
_cell.length_c   1.000
_cell.angle_alpha   90.00
_cell.angle_beta   90.00
_cell.angle_gamma   90.00
#
_symmetry.space_group_name_H-M   'P 1'
#
loop_
_entity.id
_entity.type
_entity.pdbx_description
1 polymer ?
#
loop_
_entity_poly.entity_id
_entity_poly.type
_entity_poly.pdbx_seq_one_letter_code
_entity_poly.pdbx_strand_id
1 'polypeptide(L)'
;MAEEIKLMKGNEAIAHAAIRYGADGYFGYPITPQSEILETLMAEMPWETTGMVVLQAESEVAAINMVYGGAGTGKRVLTSSSSPGVSLKQEGVSYIAGAELPCLIVNVMRGGPGLGTIQPSQADYFQTVKGGGHGDYRLITLAPSSVQEMADFVGLGFDLAFKYCNPAIILADGIIGQMMEKVVMPPFRPRKTETEIIAECPWAAQGKLKSRKANVITSLELDPAKMEENNLRFQAKYRKIEENEVRYEEFHCDDAEYLLVAFGSSARICQKVVEIARAEGIKLGLLRPITLWPFPKKAIADYAEKVKGMLSVELNAGQMVEDIRLAVNGKVKVEHFGRLGGIVFTPDEVLNALKELIIEN
;
A
#
# COMPACT_ATOMS: atom_id res chain seq x y z
N MET A 1 -1.69 -20.18 -22.89
CA MET A 1 -1.34 -18.94 -23.63
C MET A 1 0.05 -18.54 -23.20
N ALA A 2 0.89 -18.03 -24.10
CA ALA A 2 2.23 -17.57 -23.74
C ALA A 2 2.15 -16.38 -22.77
N GLU A 3 3.06 -16.32 -21.79
CA GLU A 3 3.17 -15.19 -20.88
C GLU A 3 3.49 -13.91 -21.66
N GLU A 4 2.73 -12.86 -21.43
CA GLU A 4 3.04 -11.55 -22.01
C GLU A 4 4.02 -10.82 -21.12
N ILE A 5 5.24 -10.67 -21.62
CA ILE A 5 6.36 -10.07 -20.91
C ILE A 5 6.66 -8.71 -21.52
N LYS A 6 6.78 -7.67 -20.68
CA LYS A 6 7.14 -6.31 -21.10
C LYS A 6 8.23 -5.74 -20.20
N LEU A 7 8.97 -4.76 -20.72
CA LEU A 7 9.89 -3.92 -19.95
C LEU A 7 9.22 -2.57 -19.76
N MET A 8 8.94 -2.17 -18.51
CA MET A 8 8.18 -0.95 -18.21
C MET A 8 8.52 -0.41 -16.82
N LYS A 9 8.13 0.84 -16.57
CA LYS A 9 8.22 1.46 -15.25
C LYS A 9 7.17 0.92 -14.28
N GLY A 10 7.42 1.06 -12.97
CA GLY A 10 6.46 0.72 -11.91
C GLY A 10 5.09 1.37 -12.09
N ASN A 11 5.06 2.65 -12.42
CA ASN A 11 3.82 3.39 -12.66
C ASN A 11 3.05 2.89 -13.88
N GLU A 12 3.75 2.64 -14.99
CA GLU A 12 3.16 2.07 -16.21
C GLU A 12 2.56 0.68 -15.94
N ALA A 13 3.24 -0.12 -15.11
CA ALA A 13 2.79 -1.44 -14.70
C ALA A 13 1.46 -1.40 -13.94
N ILE A 14 1.26 -0.43 -13.04
CA ILE A 14 -0.02 -0.20 -12.36
C ILE A 14 -1.13 0.12 -13.36
N ALA A 15 -0.88 1.01 -14.31
CA ALA A 15 -1.86 1.42 -15.30
C ALA A 15 -2.33 0.23 -16.16
N HIS A 16 -1.39 -0.53 -16.72
CA HIS A 16 -1.73 -1.71 -17.51
C HIS A 16 -2.39 -2.82 -16.66
N ALA A 17 -1.95 -3.03 -15.42
CA ALA A 17 -2.57 -4.01 -14.52
C ALA A 17 -4.01 -3.62 -14.17
N ALA A 18 -4.30 -2.33 -13.95
CA ALA A 18 -5.66 -1.85 -13.70
C ALA A 18 -6.60 -2.11 -14.89
N ILE A 19 -6.13 -1.83 -16.12
CA ILE A 19 -6.88 -2.14 -17.35
C ILE A 19 -7.18 -3.64 -17.42
N ARG A 20 -6.16 -4.48 -17.22
CA ARG A 20 -6.27 -5.94 -17.32
C ARG A 20 -7.07 -6.57 -16.21
N TYR A 21 -7.08 -6.00 -15.02
CA TYR A 21 -7.87 -6.50 -13.91
C TYR A 21 -9.37 -6.13 -14.06
N GLY A 22 -9.71 -5.29 -15.03
CA GLY A 22 -11.09 -4.85 -15.25
C GLY A 22 -11.50 -3.77 -14.25
N ALA A 23 -10.64 -2.79 -14.01
CA ALA A 23 -11.01 -1.57 -13.31
C ALA A 23 -12.09 -0.80 -14.11
N ASP A 24 -13.08 -0.26 -13.41
CA ASP A 24 -14.19 0.49 -13.98
C ASP A 24 -13.85 1.97 -14.16
N GLY A 25 -13.03 2.54 -13.28
CA GLY A 25 -12.74 3.96 -13.29
C GLY A 25 -11.45 4.36 -12.58
N TYR A 26 -10.69 5.26 -13.20
CA TYR A 26 -9.58 5.97 -12.61
C TYR A 26 -9.90 7.46 -12.49
N PHE A 27 -9.67 8.04 -11.31
CA PHE A 27 -9.82 9.47 -11.05
C PHE A 27 -8.55 9.99 -10.39
N GLY A 28 -7.84 10.93 -11.02
CA GLY A 28 -6.53 11.38 -10.53
C GLY A 28 -6.24 12.84 -10.83
N TYR A 29 -5.29 13.41 -10.09
CA TYR A 29 -4.71 14.72 -10.35
C TYR A 29 -3.20 14.54 -10.62
N PRO A 30 -2.62 15.17 -11.66
CA PRO A 30 -1.21 15.00 -11.98
C PRO A 30 -0.31 15.49 -10.83
N ILE A 31 0.58 14.62 -10.35
CA ILE A 31 1.60 14.96 -9.36
C ILE A 31 2.80 14.01 -9.51
N THR A 32 4.02 14.56 -9.58
CA THR A 32 5.25 13.76 -9.61
C THR A 32 5.45 13.02 -8.27
N PRO A 33 5.90 11.76 -8.24
CA PRO A 33 6.37 10.93 -9.35
C PRO A 33 5.36 9.91 -9.87
N GLN A 34 4.04 10.13 -9.71
CA GLN A 34 3.02 9.15 -10.12
C GLN A 34 2.31 9.47 -11.44
N SER A 35 2.43 10.70 -11.97
CA SER A 35 1.68 11.17 -13.16
C SER A 35 1.66 10.20 -14.34
N GLU A 36 2.73 9.42 -14.50
CA GLU A 36 2.84 8.37 -15.52
C GLU A 36 1.69 7.36 -15.48
N ILE A 37 1.07 7.08 -14.32
CA ILE A 37 -0.12 6.21 -14.26
C ILE A 37 -1.25 6.80 -15.11
N LEU A 38 -1.57 8.08 -14.93
CA LEU A 38 -2.61 8.77 -15.70
C LEU A 38 -2.19 8.93 -17.17
N GLU A 39 -0.93 9.29 -17.43
CA GLU A 39 -0.40 9.44 -18.79
C GLU A 39 -0.47 8.13 -19.58
N THR A 40 -0.10 7.00 -18.98
CA THR A 40 -0.22 5.67 -19.57
C THR A 40 -1.69 5.31 -19.80
N LEU A 41 -2.59 5.55 -18.84
CA LEU A 41 -4.01 5.31 -19.04
C LEU A 41 -4.59 6.15 -20.19
N MET A 42 -4.15 7.39 -20.36
CA MET A 42 -4.55 8.24 -21.48
C MET A 42 -4.01 7.74 -22.81
N ALA A 43 -2.76 7.26 -22.85
CA ALA A 43 -2.15 6.71 -24.05
C ALA A 43 -2.80 5.37 -24.48
N GLU A 44 -3.19 4.53 -23.53
CA GLU A 44 -3.81 3.22 -23.79
C GLU A 44 -5.31 3.31 -24.14
N MET A 45 -5.95 4.46 -23.89
CA MET A 45 -7.36 4.74 -24.18
C MET A 45 -8.32 3.61 -23.78
N PRO A 46 -8.29 3.13 -22.52
CA PRO A 46 -9.04 1.93 -22.12
C PRO A 46 -10.56 2.11 -22.17
N TRP A 47 -11.06 3.35 -22.29
CA TRP A 47 -12.48 3.61 -22.57
C TRP A 47 -12.93 3.07 -23.93
N GLU A 48 -12.03 2.87 -24.89
CA GLU A 48 -12.35 2.30 -26.21
C GLU A 48 -12.30 0.77 -26.22
N THR A 49 -11.56 0.16 -25.29
CA THR A 49 -11.32 -1.29 -25.26
C THR A 49 -12.09 -1.99 -24.15
N THR A 50 -11.94 -1.55 -22.91
CA THR A 50 -12.60 -2.14 -21.74
C THR A 50 -13.83 -1.34 -21.32
N GLY A 51 -13.89 -0.07 -21.72
CA GLY A 51 -14.87 0.93 -21.29
C GLY A 51 -14.58 1.51 -19.90
N MET A 52 -13.35 1.35 -19.40
CA MET A 52 -12.87 2.00 -18.18
C MET A 52 -12.94 3.52 -18.33
N VAL A 53 -13.50 4.21 -17.35
CA VAL A 53 -13.51 5.68 -17.31
C VAL A 53 -12.15 6.16 -16.80
N VAL A 54 -11.52 7.09 -17.52
CA VAL A 54 -10.28 7.72 -17.06
C VAL A 54 -10.53 9.22 -17.05
N LEU A 55 -10.37 9.85 -15.88
CA LEU A 55 -10.63 11.27 -15.72
C LEU A 55 -9.54 11.96 -14.91
N GLN A 56 -8.98 13.01 -15.50
CA GLN A 56 -8.16 13.98 -14.80
C GLN A 56 -9.07 14.95 -14.04
N ALA A 57 -9.05 14.89 -12.72
CA ALA A 57 -9.81 15.80 -11.87
C ALA A 57 -9.10 17.16 -11.76
N GLU A 58 -9.78 18.15 -11.19
CA GLU A 58 -9.26 19.48 -10.91
C GLU A 58 -8.40 19.55 -9.65
N SER A 59 -8.52 18.58 -8.74
CA SER A 59 -7.77 18.46 -7.50
C SER A 59 -7.78 17.04 -6.94
N GLU A 60 -6.91 16.75 -5.98
CA GLU A 60 -6.92 15.47 -5.27
C GLU A 60 -8.20 15.25 -4.46
N VAL A 61 -8.79 16.32 -3.91
CA VAL A 61 -10.06 16.33 -3.18
C VAL A 61 -11.20 15.91 -4.10
N ALA A 62 -11.28 16.47 -5.31
CA ALA A 62 -12.27 16.08 -6.30
C ALA A 62 -12.07 14.61 -6.71
N ALA A 63 -10.84 14.21 -7.01
CA ALA A 63 -10.52 12.83 -7.41
C ALA A 63 -10.93 11.79 -6.36
N ILE A 64 -10.67 12.01 -5.05
CA ILE A 64 -11.07 11.03 -4.02
C ILE A 64 -12.59 10.98 -3.82
N ASN A 65 -13.31 12.10 -3.99
CA ASN A 65 -14.77 12.11 -3.92
C ASN A 65 -15.41 11.43 -5.15
N MET A 66 -14.77 11.52 -6.33
CA MET A 66 -15.17 10.71 -7.49
C MET A 66 -14.97 9.21 -7.23
N VAL A 67 -13.87 8.82 -6.57
CA VAL A 67 -13.68 7.44 -6.09
C VAL A 67 -14.76 7.04 -5.11
N TYR A 68 -15.11 7.87 -4.12
CA TYR A 68 -16.22 7.59 -3.19
C TYR A 68 -17.53 7.30 -3.93
N GLY A 69 -17.89 8.15 -4.90
CA GLY A 69 -19.08 7.96 -5.73
C GLY A 69 -19.03 6.67 -6.55
N GLY A 70 -17.92 6.42 -7.24
CA GLY A 70 -17.73 5.21 -8.04
C GLY A 70 -17.77 3.94 -7.19
N ALA A 71 -17.05 3.90 -6.07
CA ALA A 71 -17.02 2.77 -5.15
C ALA A 71 -18.40 2.50 -4.53
N GLY A 72 -19.17 3.56 -4.23
CA GLY A 72 -20.56 3.47 -3.77
C GLY A 72 -21.51 2.74 -4.73
N THR A 73 -21.14 2.64 -6.01
CA THR A 73 -21.90 1.88 -7.03
C THR A 73 -21.42 0.44 -7.18
N GLY A 74 -20.51 -0.05 -6.34
CA GLY A 74 -19.95 -1.41 -6.41
C GLY A 74 -18.90 -1.59 -7.52
N LYS A 75 -18.50 -0.50 -8.17
CA LYS A 75 -17.54 -0.48 -9.28
C LYS A 75 -16.10 -0.51 -8.75
N ARG A 76 -15.20 -1.16 -9.49
CA ARG A 76 -13.77 -1.20 -9.18
C ARG A 76 -13.10 0.10 -9.58
N VAL A 77 -13.01 1.04 -8.65
CA VAL A 77 -12.41 2.35 -8.91
C VAL A 77 -11.10 2.54 -8.17
N LEU A 78 -10.20 3.28 -8.79
CA LEU A 78 -8.91 3.62 -8.21
C LEU A 78 -8.54 5.09 -8.39
N THR A 79 -7.61 5.54 -7.55
CA THR A 79 -6.93 6.83 -7.68
C THR A 79 -5.45 6.64 -7.39
N SER A 80 -4.62 7.55 -7.89
CA SER A 80 -3.21 7.62 -7.54
C SER A 80 -2.81 9.05 -7.18
N SER A 81 -1.80 9.18 -6.32
CA SER A 81 -1.24 10.45 -5.91
C SER A 81 0.17 10.24 -5.30
N SER A 82 0.75 11.32 -4.79
CA SER A 82 1.99 11.32 -4.02
C SER A 82 1.75 12.05 -2.69
N SER A 83 2.73 12.05 -1.79
CA SER A 83 2.64 12.46 -0.39
C SER A 83 1.77 13.70 -0.12
N PRO A 84 1.94 14.85 -0.82
CA PRO A 84 1.10 16.03 -0.57
C PRO A 84 -0.36 15.81 -0.99
N GLY A 85 -0.56 15.18 -2.15
CA GLY A 85 -1.89 14.94 -2.68
C GLY A 85 -2.65 13.89 -1.88
N VAL A 86 -1.98 12.86 -1.34
CA VAL A 86 -2.59 11.92 -0.38
C VAL A 86 -3.03 12.63 0.89
N SER A 87 -2.27 13.64 1.35
CA SER A 87 -2.69 14.48 2.48
C SER A 87 -4.01 15.21 2.20
N LEU A 88 -4.19 15.74 0.99
CA LEU A 88 -5.46 16.35 0.55
C LEU A 88 -6.61 15.34 0.44
N LYS A 89 -6.31 14.06 0.20
CA LYS A 89 -7.32 12.99 0.10
C LYS A 89 -7.83 12.47 1.44
N GLN A 90 -7.17 12.79 2.56
CA GLN A 90 -7.40 12.12 3.84
C GLN A 90 -8.86 12.18 4.34
N GLU A 91 -9.57 13.28 4.13
CA GLU A 91 -11.01 13.38 4.44
C GLU A 91 -11.83 12.38 3.61
N GLY A 92 -11.60 12.34 2.30
CA GLY A 92 -12.28 11.39 1.42
C GLY A 92 -11.93 9.93 1.76
N VAL A 93 -10.67 9.66 2.12
CA VAL A 93 -10.22 8.32 2.54
C VAL A 93 -10.94 7.88 3.82
N SER A 94 -11.07 8.74 4.82
CA SER A 94 -11.81 8.40 6.04
C SER A 94 -13.30 8.22 5.77
N TYR A 95 -13.89 8.99 4.85
CA TYR A 95 -15.29 8.79 4.43
C TYR A 95 -15.51 7.46 3.70
N ILE A 96 -14.64 7.08 2.78
CA ILE A 96 -14.71 5.78 2.08
C ILE A 96 -14.60 4.63 3.10
N ALA A 97 -13.68 4.74 4.07
CA ALA A 97 -13.52 3.72 5.11
C ALA A 97 -14.77 3.63 6.03
N GLY A 98 -15.31 4.77 6.46
CA GLY A 98 -16.51 4.84 7.30
C GLY A 98 -17.78 4.39 6.58
N ALA A 99 -17.85 4.57 5.26
CA ALA A 99 -18.93 4.04 4.42
C ALA A 99 -18.68 2.58 3.96
N GLU A 100 -17.57 1.96 4.39
CA GLU A 100 -17.16 0.59 4.07
C GLU A 100 -17.09 0.31 2.57
N LEU A 101 -16.56 1.26 1.80
CA LEU A 101 -16.49 1.15 0.35
C LEU A 101 -15.15 0.55 -0.11
N PRO A 102 -15.17 -0.42 -1.04
CA PRO A 102 -13.95 -0.98 -1.61
C PRO A 102 -13.40 -0.06 -2.72
N CYS A 103 -12.14 0.35 -2.58
CA CYS A 103 -11.40 1.03 -3.64
C CYS A 103 -9.91 0.76 -3.51
N LEU A 104 -9.16 1.06 -4.57
CA LEU A 104 -7.70 1.01 -4.56
C LEU A 104 -7.11 2.42 -4.61
N ILE A 105 -6.20 2.72 -3.69
CA ILE A 105 -5.43 3.96 -3.67
C ILE A 105 -3.98 3.61 -3.98
N VAL A 106 -3.30 4.41 -4.79
CA VAL A 106 -1.87 4.28 -5.02
C VAL A 106 -1.18 5.55 -4.52
N ASN A 107 -0.28 5.39 -3.54
CA ASN A 107 0.61 6.46 -3.12
C ASN A 107 2.04 6.12 -3.56
N VAL A 108 2.60 6.96 -4.43
CA VAL A 108 4.02 6.90 -4.77
C VAL A 108 4.75 7.98 -4.00
N MET A 109 5.35 7.59 -2.88
CA MET A 109 5.94 8.47 -1.87
C MET A 109 7.15 9.23 -2.42
N ARG A 110 7.26 10.49 -2.01
CA ARG A 110 8.41 11.36 -2.32
C ARG A 110 8.84 12.16 -1.08
N GLY A 111 10.01 12.78 -1.13
CA GLY A 111 10.58 13.47 0.02
C GLY A 111 9.71 14.63 0.50
N GLY A 112 9.47 14.70 1.81
CA GLY A 112 8.76 15.77 2.52
C GLY A 112 9.54 16.22 3.78
N PRO A 113 8.93 16.96 4.73
CA PRO A 113 7.52 17.39 4.76
C PRO A 113 7.22 18.59 3.84
N GLY A 114 5.97 19.05 3.82
CA GLY A 114 5.51 20.15 2.97
C GLY A 114 5.48 19.76 1.49
N LEU A 115 5.79 20.71 0.58
CA LEU A 115 5.91 20.39 -0.85
C LEU A 115 7.06 19.41 -1.12
N GLY A 116 8.13 19.55 -0.32
CA GLY A 116 9.27 18.65 -0.30
C GLY A 116 10.05 18.61 -1.62
N THR A 117 10.47 17.41 -2.00
CA THR A 117 11.23 17.12 -3.22
C THR A 117 10.53 16.02 -4.02
N ILE A 118 10.90 15.89 -5.30
CA ILE A 118 10.43 14.81 -6.17
C ILE A 118 11.22 13.50 -5.99
N GLN A 119 12.30 13.54 -5.21
CA GLN A 119 13.16 12.40 -4.91
C GLN A 119 12.43 11.39 -4.00
N PRO A 120 12.83 10.10 -4.03
CA PRO A 120 12.12 9.03 -3.31
C PRO A 120 12.15 9.19 -1.79
N SER A 121 11.16 8.59 -1.13
CA SER A 121 11.01 8.62 0.33
C SER A 121 10.12 7.49 0.79
N GLN A 122 10.18 7.16 2.08
CA GLN A 122 9.27 6.25 2.76
C GLN A 122 8.57 6.91 3.95
N ALA A 123 8.47 8.25 3.94
CA ALA A 123 8.00 9.06 5.07
C ALA A 123 6.47 9.18 5.20
N ASP A 124 5.69 8.49 4.38
CA ASP A 124 4.21 8.47 4.49
C ASP A 124 3.69 7.24 5.24
N TYR A 125 4.60 6.45 5.85
CA TYR A 125 4.24 5.23 6.57
C TYR A 125 3.21 5.53 7.67
N PHE A 126 3.44 6.50 8.55
CA PHE A 126 2.48 6.87 9.60
C PHE A 126 1.16 7.37 9.05
N GLN A 127 1.18 8.29 8.09
CA GLN A 127 -0.02 8.80 7.44
C GLN A 127 -0.89 7.66 6.90
N THR A 128 -0.26 6.57 6.45
CA THR A 128 -0.93 5.43 5.85
C THR A 128 -1.39 4.41 6.89
N VAL A 129 -0.52 3.99 7.81
CA VAL A 129 -0.79 2.84 8.69
C VAL A 129 -1.26 3.23 10.09
N LYS A 130 -0.93 4.43 10.57
CA LYS A 130 -1.37 4.94 11.89
C LYS A 130 -2.64 5.78 11.79
N GLY A 131 -2.94 6.27 10.60
CA GLY A 131 -4.08 7.14 10.31
C GLY A 131 -3.60 8.48 9.78
N GLY A 132 -4.37 9.07 8.86
CA GLY A 132 -4.14 10.40 8.31
C GLY A 132 -5.40 11.27 8.32
N GLY A 133 -6.55 10.65 8.03
CA GLY A 133 -7.88 11.21 8.26
C GLY A 133 -8.37 10.97 9.69
N HIS A 134 -9.64 11.26 9.94
CA HIS A 134 -10.27 11.11 11.26
C HIS A 134 -10.91 9.74 11.47
N GLY A 135 -10.98 9.31 12.73
CA GLY A 135 -11.60 8.05 13.15
C GLY A 135 -10.64 6.88 13.24
N ASP A 136 -11.06 5.81 13.93
CA ASP A 136 -10.24 4.62 14.20
C ASP A 136 -10.21 3.65 13.01
N TYR A 137 -10.06 4.18 11.79
CA TYR A 137 -10.06 3.40 10.55
C TYR A 137 -8.67 2.85 10.22
N ARG A 138 -8.65 1.86 9.33
CA ARG A 138 -7.42 1.25 8.83
C ARG A 138 -7.49 1.01 7.32
N LEU A 139 -6.33 1.08 6.66
CA LEU A 139 -6.16 0.81 5.24
C LEU A 139 -5.31 -0.44 5.05
N ILE A 140 -5.80 -1.37 4.23
CA ILE A 140 -5.01 -2.55 3.84
C ILE A 140 -3.84 -2.06 2.99
N THR A 141 -2.63 -2.05 3.55
CA THR A 141 -1.47 -1.35 2.98
C THR A 141 -0.45 -2.34 2.44
N LEU A 142 -0.32 -2.40 1.11
CA LEU A 142 0.63 -3.24 0.39
C LEU A 142 1.87 -2.42 -0.01
N ALA A 143 3.07 -2.94 0.26
CA ALA A 143 4.34 -2.24 0.00
C ALA A 143 5.19 -3.00 -1.03
N PRO A 144 5.11 -2.64 -2.33
CA PRO A 144 5.85 -3.33 -3.38
C PRO A 144 7.35 -3.01 -3.31
N SER A 145 8.21 -4.00 -3.54
CA SER A 145 9.67 -3.84 -3.68
C SER A 145 10.18 -4.09 -5.10
N SER A 146 9.27 -4.30 -6.06
CA SER A 146 9.58 -4.49 -7.48
C SER A 146 8.47 -3.97 -8.39
N VAL A 147 8.78 -3.79 -9.67
CA VAL A 147 7.79 -3.42 -10.69
C VAL A 147 6.78 -4.55 -10.92
N GLN A 148 7.19 -5.82 -10.75
CA GLN A 148 6.27 -6.95 -10.81
C GLN A 148 5.21 -6.86 -9.69
N GLU A 149 5.63 -6.57 -8.46
CA GLU A 149 4.68 -6.38 -7.35
C GLU A 149 3.80 -5.15 -7.55
N MET A 150 4.27 -4.09 -8.20
CA MET A 150 3.43 -2.96 -8.58
C MET A 150 2.26 -3.39 -9.47
N ALA A 151 2.48 -4.31 -10.42
CA ALA A 151 1.40 -4.88 -11.24
C ALA A 151 0.51 -5.84 -10.44
N ASP A 152 1.11 -6.79 -9.72
CA ASP A 152 0.37 -7.85 -9.02
C ASP A 152 -0.49 -7.29 -7.89
N PHE A 153 -0.01 -6.24 -7.20
CA PHE A 153 -0.72 -5.65 -6.08
C PHE A 153 -1.94 -4.84 -6.49
N VAL A 154 -2.11 -4.50 -7.77
CA VAL A 154 -3.38 -3.93 -8.26
C VAL A 154 -4.51 -4.94 -8.08
N GLY A 155 -4.28 -6.18 -8.54
CA GLY A 155 -5.29 -7.23 -8.42
C GLY A 155 -5.51 -7.65 -6.98
N LEU A 156 -4.41 -7.88 -6.24
CA LEU A 156 -4.49 -8.21 -4.82
C LEU A 156 -5.18 -7.12 -4.00
N GLY A 157 -4.88 -5.85 -4.27
CA GLY A 157 -5.48 -4.70 -3.57
C GLY A 157 -6.98 -4.63 -3.79
N PHE A 158 -7.46 -4.82 -5.03
CA PHE A 158 -8.90 -4.91 -5.29
C PHE A 158 -9.54 -6.15 -4.65
N ASP A 159 -8.92 -7.32 -4.77
CA ASP A 159 -9.44 -8.56 -4.17
C ASP A 159 -9.62 -8.39 -2.65
N LEU A 160 -8.62 -7.80 -1.96
CA LEU A 160 -8.69 -7.50 -0.53
C LEU A 160 -9.72 -6.42 -0.21
N ALA A 161 -9.79 -5.36 -0.99
CA ALA A 161 -10.72 -4.26 -0.76
C ALA A 161 -12.18 -4.76 -0.81
N PHE A 162 -12.53 -5.54 -1.84
CA PHE A 162 -13.86 -6.11 -1.98
C PHE A 162 -14.16 -7.21 -0.95
N LYS A 163 -13.18 -8.07 -0.63
CA LYS A 163 -13.33 -9.12 0.39
C LYS A 163 -13.76 -8.56 1.75
N TYR A 164 -13.24 -7.39 2.13
CA TYR A 164 -13.49 -6.80 3.44
C TYR A 164 -14.42 -5.58 3.41
N CYS A 165 -14.83 -5.08 2.25
CA CYS A 165 -15.52 -3.78 2.15
C CYS A 165 -14.71 -2.71 2.91
N ASN A 166 -13.45 -2.58 2.48
CA ASN A 166 -12.47 -1.67 3.07
C ASN A 166 -11.56 -1.12 1.98
N PRO A 167 -11.03 0.12 2.10
CA PRO A 167 -10.04 0.59 1.16
C PRO A 167 -8.73 -0.20 1.29
N ALA A 168 -8.07 -0.40 0.14
CA ALA A 168 -6.70 -0.88 0.07
C ALA A 168 -5.80 0.20 -0.56
N ILE A 169 -4.54 0.23 -0.15
CA ILE A 169 -3.54 1.16 -0.65
C ILE A 169 -2.25 0.44 -1.03
N ILE A 170 -1.73 0.77 -2.21
CA ILE A 170 -0.36 0.44 -2.62
C ILE A 170 0.52 1.61 -2.20
N LEU A 171 1.43 1.38 -1.25
CA LEU A 171 2.37 2.36 -0.75
C LEU A 171 3.75 2.10 -1.34
N ALA A 172 3.99 2.64 -2.53
CA ALA A 172 5.26 2.56 -3.23
C ALA A 172 6.12 3.80 -2.94
N ASP A 173 7.43 3.70 -3.19
CA ASP A 173 8.32 4.87 -3.19
C ASP A 173 8.72 5.26 -4.62
N GLY A 174 9.24 6.48 -4.77
CA GLY A 174 9.67 7.00 -6.07
C GLY A 174 10.73 6.14 -6.80
N ILE A 175 11.49 5.27 -6.11
CA ILE A 175 12.44 4.37 -6.77
C ILE A 175 11.66 3.29 -7.51
N ILE A 176 10.77 2.59 -6.81
CA ILE A 176 9.97 1.51 -7.40
C ILE A 176 9.01 2.05 -8.48
N GLY A 177 8.45 3.25 -8.27
CA GLY A 177 7.58 3.89 -9.27
C GLY A 177 8.28 4.20 -10.59
N GLN A 178 9.53 4.67 -10.54
CA GLN A 178 10.27 5.16 -11.71
C GLN A 178 11.22 4.14 -12.35
N MET A 179 11.63 3.11 -11.60
CA MET A 179 12.53 2.09 -12.14
C MET A 179 11.85 1.24 -13.20
N MET A 180 12.65 0.75 -14.17
CA MET A 180 12.17 -0.15 -15.21
C MET A 180 12.63 -1.58 -14.96
N GLU A 181 11.71 -2.53 -15.06
CA GLU A 181 12.01 -3.96 -14.97
C GLU A 181 11.17 -4.79 -15.92
N LYS A 182 11.57 -6.05 -16.08
CA LYS A 182 10.73 -7.05 -16.73
C LYS A 182 9.49 -7.30 -15.87
N VAL A 183 8.32 -7.21 -16.47
CA VAL A 183 7.01 -7.50 -15.86
C VAL A 183 6.31 -8.57 -16.69
N VAL A 184 5.82 -9.59 -16.00
CA VAL A 184 4.85 -10.55 -16.54
C VAL A 184 3.46 -9.96 -16.30
N MET A 185 2.74 -9.66 -17.38
CA MET A 185 1.45 -9.00 -17.28
C MET A 185 0.38 -9.99 -16.78
N PRO A 186 -0.51 -9.57 -15.86
CA PRO A 186 -1.61 -10.41 -15.44
C PRO A 186 -2.53 -10.76 -16.62
N PRO A 187 -3.26 -11.89 -16.55
CA PRO A 187 -4.26 -12.21 -17.55
C PRO A 187 -5.39 -11.18 -17.56
N PHE A 188 -6.00 -10.98 -18.73
CA PHE A 188 -7.13 -10.08 -18.86
C PHE A 188 -8.37 -10.63 -18.14
N ARG A 189 -9.01 -9.79 -17.34
CA ARG A 189 -10.26 -10.04 -16.62
C ARG A 189 -11.29 -9.03 -17.10
N PRO A 190 -12.46 -9.47 -17.60
CA PRO A 190 -13.51 -8.54 -18.01
C PRO A 190 -14.06 -7.77 -16.80
N ARG A 191 -14.57 -6.56 -17.06
CA ARG A 191 -15.33 -5.82 -16.05
C ARG A 191 -16.61 -6.57 -15.71
N LYS A 192 -17.06 -6.41 -14.47
CA LYS A 192 -18.32 -6.96 -14.04
C LYS A 192 -19.48 -6.22 -14.69
N THR A 193 -20.44 -6.98 -15.17
CA THR A 193 -21.74 -6.47 -15.62
C THR A 193 -22.51 -5.90 -14.43
N GLU A 194 -23.51 -5.05 -14.70
CA GLU A 194 -24.38 -4.53 -13.63
C GLU A 194 -25.08 -5.65 -12.87
N THR A 195 -25.51 -6.71 -13.56
CA THR A 195 -26.16 -7.86 -12.91
C THR A 195 -25.24 -8.56 -11.91
N GLU A 196 -23.95 -8.75 -12.26
CA GLU A 196 -22.96 -9.33 -11.35
C GLU A 196 -22.69 -8.42 -10.16
N ILE A 197 -22.58 -7.10 -10.38
CA ILE A 197 -22.38 -6.14 -9.28
C ILE A 197 -23.58 -6.15 -8.33
N ILE A 198 -24.81 -6.15 -8.85
CA ILE A 198 -26.03 -6.24 -8.00
C ILE A 198 -26.02 -7.51 -7.15
N ALA A 199 -25.58 -8.63 -7.72
CA ALA A 199 -25.56 -9.92 -7.02
C ALA A 199 -24.47 -9.98 -5.94
N GLU A 200 -23.27 -9.47 -6.23
CA GLU A 200 -22.12 -9.57 -5.32
C GLU A 200 -22.05 -8.41 -4.31
N CYS A 201 -22.58 -7.24 -4.65
CA CYS A 201 -22.56 -6.03 -3.85
C CYS A 201 -24.00 -5.56 -3.57
N PRO A 202 -24.78 -6.27 -2.73
CA PRO A 202 -26.18 -5.90 -2.46
C PRO A 202 -26.33 -4.51 -1.82
N TRP A 203 -25.25 -3.97 -1.26
CA TRP A 203 -25.14 -2.61 -0.69
C TRP A 203 -24.95 -1.51 -1.76
N ALA A 204 -24.60 -1.84 -3.00
CA ALA A 204 -24.30 -0.86 -4.05
C ALA A 204 -25.51 0.04 -4.41
N ALA A 205 -25.24 1.33 -4.62
CA ALA A 205 -26.22 2.34 -5.00
C ALA A 205 -26.40 2.40 -6.53
N GLN A 206 -27.16 1.44 -7.09
CA GLN A 206 -27.37 1.29 -8.54
C GLN A 206 -28.84 1.54 -8.96
N GLY A 207 -29.46 2.56 -8.37
CA GLY A 207 -30.89 2.84 -8.55
C GLY A 207 -31.82 1.88 -7.77
N LYS A 208 -33.08 2.27 -7.62
CA LYS A 208 -34.07 1.50 -6.86
C LYS A 208 -34.71 0.42 -7.74
N LEU A 209 -34.38 -0.84 -7.49
CA LEU A 209 -35.10 -1.97 -8.08
C LEU A 209 -36.48 -2.13 -7.41
N LYS A 210 -37.46 -2.67 -8.13
CA LYS A 210 -38.81 -2.95 -7.57
C LYS A 210 -38.77 -3.89 -6.37
N SER A 211 -37.75 -4.74 -6.28
CA SER A 211 -37.58 -5.79 -5.26
C SER A 211 -36.90 -5.33 -3.96
N ARG A 212 -36.37 -4.10 -3.87
CA ARG A 212 -35.63 -3.63 -2.69
C ARG A 212 -35.86 -2.15 -2.39
N LYS A 213 -35.58 -1.75 -1.15
CA LYS A 213 -35.45 -0.33 -0.78
C LYS A 213 -34.21 0.27 -1.43
N ALA A 214 -34.20 1.60 -1.59
CA ALA A 214 -33.03 2.30 -2.08
C ALA A 214 -31.87 2.17 -1.06
N ASN A 215 -30.67 1.89 -1.54
CA ASN A 215 -29.47 1.95 -0.71
C ASN A 215 -29.00 3.39 -0.61
N VAL A 216 -28.55 3.78 0.57
CA VAL A 216 -27.96 5.08 0.85
C VAL A 216 -26.55 4.82 1.33
N ILE A 217 -25.56 5.38 0.63
CA ILE A 217 -24.15 5.29 1.01
C ILE A 217 -23.83 6.54 1.83
N THR A 218 -23.60 6.35 3.13
CA THR A 218 -23.33 7.43 4.07
C THR A 218 -22.37 6.95 5.15
N SER A 219 -21.46 7.83 5.55
CA SER A 219 -20.61 7.68 6.74
C SER A 219 -21.15 8.45 7.96
N LEU A 220 -22.28 9.16 7.81
CA LEU A 220 -22.92 9.94 8.87
C LEU A 220 -23.84 9.05 9.71
N GLU A 221 -23.57 9.00 11.02
CA GLU A 221 -24.50 8.50 12.04
C GLU A 221 -24.51 9.51 13.20
N LEU A 222 -25.69 10.06 13.50
CA LEU A 222 -25.87 11.11 14.51
C LEU A 222 -26.18 10.54 15.89
N ASP A 223 -26.74 9.34 15.94
CA ASP A 223 -27.05 8.67 17.19
C ASP A 223 -25.76 8.01 17.74
N PRO A 224 -25.25 8.45 18.91
CA PRO A 224 -23.99 7.94 19.45
C PRO A 224 -24.06 6.44 19.76
N ALA A 225 -25.23 5.90 20.14
CA ALA A 225 -25.36 4.47 20.43
C ALA A 225 -25.20 3.64 19.14
N LYS A 226 -25.79 4.08 18.04
CA LYS A 226 -25.62 3.42 16.73
C LYS A 226 -24.21 3.61 16.18
N MET A 227 -23.61 4.77 16.42
CA MET A 227 -22.23 5.01 16.00
C MET A 227 -21.25 4.12 16.77
N GLU A 228 -21.52 3.82 18.05
CA GLU A 228 -20.76 2.82 18.81
C GLU A 228 -20.89 1.43 18.19
N GLU A 229 -22.10 0.99 17.85
CA GLU A 229 -22.33 -0.28 17.14
C GLU A 229 -21.53 -0.36 15.82
N ASN A 230 -21.50 0.74 15.05
CA ASN A 230 -20.69 0.84 13.84
C ASN A 230 -19.19 0.71 14.14
N ASN A 231 -18.67 1.42 15.13
CA ASN A 231 -17.26 1.34 15.50
C ASN A 231 -16.87 -0.07 15.96
N LEU A 232 -17.69 -0.71 16.81
CA LEU A 232 -17.44 -2.09 17.23
C LEU A 232 -17.38 -3.06 16.03
N ARG A 233 -18.25 -2.86 15.04
CA ARG A 233 -18.25 -3.61 13.78
C ARG A 233 -16.99 -3.33 12.95
N PHE A 234 -16.57 -2.07 12.83
CA PHE A 234 -15.33 -1.71 12.14
C PHE A 234 -14.11 -2.36 12.81
N GLN A 235 -14.01 -2.29 14.14
CA GLN A 235 -12.91 -2.92 14.88
C GLN A 235 -12.92 -4.45 14.74
N ALA A 236 -14.09 -5.08 14.69
CA ALA A 236 -14.20 -6.52 14.41
C ALA A 236 -13.70 -6.89 13.01
N LYS A 237 -14.05 -6.08 11.99
CA LYS A 237 -13.52 -6.22 10.63
C LYS A 237 -12.00 -6.10 10.62
N TYR A 238 -11.45 -5.10 11.30
CA TYR A 238 -10.00 -4.86 11.35
C TYR A 238 -9.23 -5.99 12.03
N ARG A 239 -9.74 -6.55 13.13
CA ARG A 239 -9.16 -7.74 13.76
C ARG A 239 -9.13 -8.93 12.80
N LYS A 240 -10.21 -9.17 12.07
CA LYS A 240 -10.26 -10.22 11.05
C LYS A 240 -9.21 -10.00 9.95
N ILE A 241 -8.99 -8.76 9.52
CA ILE A 241 -7.93 -8.45 8.54
C ILE A 241 -6.55 -8.72 9.16
N GLU A 242 -6.29 -8.27 10.39
CA GLU A 242 -5.02 -8.52 11.10
C GLU A 242 -4.72 -10.02 11.26
N GLU A 243 -5.73 -10.86 11.46
CA GLU A 243 -5.55 -12.31 11.59
C GLU A 243 -5.24 -13.00 10.25
N ASN A 244 -5.81 -12.52 9.14
CA ASN A 244 -5.84 -13.27 7.88
C ASN A 244 -4.93 -12.69 6.78
N GLU A 245 -4.51 -11.42 6.90
CA GLU A 245 -3.93 -10.68 5.79
C GLU A 245 -2.51 -10.19 6.04
N VAL A 246 -1.86 -10.65 7.12
CA VAL A 246 -0.44 -10.39 7.36
C VAL A 246 0.41 -11.12 6.31
N ARG A 247 1.25 -10.36 5.60
CA ARG A 247 2.16 -10.87 4.58
C ARG A 247 3.56 -10.30 4.80
N TYR A 248 4.55 -11.17 4.72
CA TYR A 248 5.95 -10.81 4.78
C TYR A 248 6.78 -11.86 4.04
N GLU A 249 8.01 -11.49 3.73
CA GLU A 249 9.02 -12.36 3.14
C GLU A 249 10.23 -12.43 4.07
N GLU A 250 10.89 -13.58 4.10
CA GLU A 250 12.10 -13.82 4.86
C GLU A 250 13.24 -14.14 3.91
N PHE A 251 14.39 -13.52 4.14
CA PHE A 251 15.59 -13.73 3.35
C PHE A 251 16.76 -14.06 4.27
N HIS A 252 17.24 -15.30 4.19
CA HIS A 252 18.26 -15.87 5.06
C HIS A 252 17.97 -15.66 6.57
N CYS A 253 16.77 -15.99 7.04
CA CYS A 253 16.40 -15.84 8.45
C CYS A 253 16.59 -17.10 9.31
N ASP A 254 16.77 -18.28 8.72
CA ASP A 254 16.78 -19.57 9.43
C ASP A 254 17.88 -19.69 10.50
N ASP A 255 19.07 -19.17 10.21
CA ASP A 255 20.25 -19.20 11.09
C ASP A 255 20.70 -17.79 11.53
N ALA A 256 19.86 -16.78 11.31
CA ALA A 256 20.22 -15.39 11.54
C ALA A 256 20.46 -15.09 13.03
N GLU A 257 21.57 -14.41 13.32
CA GLU A 257 21.88 -13.85 14.64
C GLU A 257 21.47 -12.38 14.75
N TYR A 258 21.28 -11.70 13.61
CA TYR A 258 20.81 -10.31 13.52
C TYR A 258 19.75 -10.21 12.43
N LEU A 259 18.83 -9.27 12.55
CA LEU A 259 17.73 -9.10 11.60
C LEU A 259 17.66 -7.66 11.08
N LEU A 260 17.66 -7.49 9.76
CA LEU A 260 17.17 -6.26 9.13
C LEU A 260 15.65 -6.35 8.99
N VAL A 261 14.97 -5.24 9.24
CA VAL A 261 13.54 -5.10 8.91
C VAL A 261 13.38 -3.88 8.01
N ALA A 262 12.91 -4.09 6.79
CA ALA A 262 12.80 -3.06 5.77
C ALA A 262 11.66 -3.39 4.80
N PHE A 263 11.03 -2.37 4.20
CA PHE A 263 9.99 -2.56 3.19
C PHE A 263 10.30 -1.80 1.90
N GLY A 264 9.57 -2.09 0.82
CA GLY A 264 9.70 -1.42 -0.46
C GLY A 264 11.14 -1.46 -1.02
N SER A 265 11.61 -0.35 -1.60
CA SER A 265 12.99 -0.26 -2.12
C SER A 265 14.07 -0.48 -1.07
N SER A 266 13.85 -0.06 0.18
CA SER A 266 14.78 -0.31 1.30
C SER A 266 15.04 -1.81 1.50
N ALA A 267 14.00 -2.64 1.41
CA ALA A 267 14.14 -4.10 1.51
C ALA A 267 15.01 -4.68 0.40
N ARG A 268 14.84 -4.16 -0.83
CA ARG A 268 15.64 -4.59 -1.97
C ARG A 268 17.13 -4.28 -1.80
N ILE A 269 17.46 -3.09 -1.27
CA ILE A 269 18.85 -2.75 -0.95
C ILE A 269 19.37 -3.66 0.17
N CYS A 270 18.54 -3.93 1.19
CA CYS A 270 18.90 -4.80 2.31
C CYS A 270 19.17 -6.26 1.92
N GLN A 271 18.57 -6.78 0.84
CA GLN A 271 18.95 -8.10 0.31
C GLN A 271 20.44 -8.15 -0.03
N LYS A 272 20.97 -7.07 -0.66
CA LYS A 272 22.39 -7.00 -0.96
C LYS A 272 23.26 -6.86 0.29
N VAL A 273 22.78 -6.13 1.30
CA VAL A 273 23.45 -6.00 2.61
C VAL A 273 23.61 -7.37 3.27
N VAL A 274 22.55 -8.19 3.26
CA VAL A 274 22.58 -9.57 3.79
C VAL A 274 23.65 -10.41 3.10
N GLU A 275 23.75 -10.36 1.77
CA GLU A 275 24.79 -11.09 1.03
C GLU A 275 26.21 -10.67 1.44
N ILE A 276 26.47 -9.36 1.54
CA ILE A 276 27.78 -8.82 1.92
C ILE A 276 28.12 -9.20 3.36
N ALA A 277 27.18 -9.00 4.29
CA ALA A 277 27.36 -9.33 5.70
C ALA A 277 27.67 -10.83 5.88
N ARG A 278 26.96 -11.71 5.16
CA ARG A 278 27.19 -13.15 5.22
C ARG A 278 28.54 -13.56 4.64
N ALA A 279 29.00 -12.90 3.58
CA ALA A 279 30.35 -13.11 3.05
C ALA A 279 31.45 -12.71 4.06
N GLU A 280 31.15 -11.77 4.96
CA GLU A 280 32.02 -11.38 6.10
C GLU A 280 31.83 -12.25 7.35
N GLY A 281 30.99 -13.30 7.29
CA GLY A 281 30.72 -14.20 8.41
C GLY A 281 29.67 -13.70 9.41
N ILE A 282 28.98 -12.59 9.12
CA ILE A 282 27.87 -12.09 9.94
C ILE A 282 26.57 -12.78 9.49
N LYS A 283 25.95 -13.55 10.38
CA LYS A 283 24.66 -14.22 10.11
C LYS A 283 23.51 -13.22 10.17
N LEU A 284 23.38 -12.43 9.12
CA LEU A 284 22.32 -11.43 8.96
C LEU A 284 21.14 -12.01 8.17
N GLY A 285 19.92 -11.80 8.65
CA GLY A 285 18.69 -12.05 7.90
C GLY A 285 17.96 -10.76 7.55
N LEU A 286 16.98 -10.84 6.66
CA LEU A 286 16.05 -9.74 6.34
C LEU A 286 14.61 -10.25 6.45
N LEU A 287 13.80 -9.57 7.25
CA LEU A 287 12.34 -9.71 7.23
C LEU A 287 11.76 -8.50 6.49
N ARG A 288 11.07 -8.77 5.38
CA ARG A 288 10.40 -7.75 4.56
C ARG A 288 8.89 -7.78 4.79
N PRO A 289 8.30 -6.79 5.47
CA PRO A 289 6.84 -6.64 5.49
C PRO A 289 6.34 -6.35 4.06
N ILE A 290 5.41 -7.19 3.58
CA ILE A 290 4.66 -6.95 2.34
C ILE A 290 3.39 -6.17 2.66
N THR A 291 2.75 -6.47 3.80
CA THR A 291 1.72 -5.62 4.39
C THR A 291 2.30 -4.76 5.51
N LEU A 292 2.12 -3.44 5.39
CA LEU A 292 2.50 -2.48 6.44
C LEU A 292 1.36 -2.27 7.44
N TRP A 293 0.12 -2.41 6.96
CA TRP A 293 -1.01 -2.77 7.79
C TRP A 293 -1.86 -3.81 7.04
N PRO A 294 -2.17 -4.96 7.66
CA PRO A 294 -1.73 -5.39 8.99
C PRO A 294 -0.22 -5.70 9.04
N PHE A 295 0.45 -5.24 10.10
CA PHE A 295 1.90 -5.37 10.29
C PHE A 295 2.27 -6.75 10.85
N PRO A 296 3.40 -7.39 10.45
CA PRO A 296 3.80 -8.72 10.91
C PRO A 296 4.37 -8.75 12.35
N LYS A 297 3.60 -8.22 13.31
CA LYS A 297 3.98 -8.10 14.73
C LYS A 297 4.40 -9.45 15.34
N LYS A 298 3.64 -10.52 15.05
CA LYS A 298 3.92 -11.86 15.58
C LYS A 298 5.26 -12.41 15.10
N ALA A 299 5.53 -12.32 13.79
CA ALA A 299 6.79 -12.80 13.23
C ALA A 299 8.00 -12.06 13.85
N ILE A 300 7.90 -10.73 13.98
CA ILE A 300 8.95 -9.91 14.63
C ILE A 300 9.12 -10.32 16.10
N ALA A 301 8.03 -10.52 16.84
CA ALA A 301 8.08 -10.96 18.23
C ALA A 301 8.74 -12.34 18.38
N ASP A 302 8.47 -13.27 17.45
CA ASP A 302 9.07 -14.60 17.44
C ASP A 302 10.58 -14.56 17.13
N TYR A 303 11.04 -13.63 16.27
CA TYR A 303 12.47 -13.42 16.02
C TYR A 303 13.20 -12.75 17.18
N ALA A 304 12.51 -11.93 17.97
CA ALA A 304 13.11 -11.26 19.13
C ALA A 304 13.67 -12.24 20.18
N GLU A 305 13.25 -13.51 20.14
CA GLU A 305 13.74 -14.58 21.01
C GLU A 305 14.97 -15.31 20.43
N LYS A 306 15.29 -15.08 19.15
CA LYS A 306 16.31 -15.82 18.40
C LYS A 306 17.52 -14.97 18.03
N VAL A 307 17.30 -13.69 17.74
CA VAL A 307 18.35 -12.77 17.30
C VAL A 307 18.91 -11.95 18.45
N LYS A 308 20.12 -11.43 18.28
CA LYS A 308 20.84 -10.56 19.23
C LYS A 308 20.46 -9.09 19.06
N GLY A 309 19.92 -8.72 17.90
CA GLY A 309 19.54 -7.34 17.58
C GLY A 309 18.77 -7.23 16.27
N MET A 310 18.00 -6.15 16.15
CA MET A 310 17.28 -5.79 14.92
C MET A 310 17.61 -4.37 14.49
N LEU A 311 17.73 -4.15 13.18
CA LEU A 311 17.89 -2.81 12.59
C LEU A 311 16.73 -2.52 11.65
N SER A 312 15.95 -1.49 11.96
CA SER A 312 14.97 -0.92 11.02
C SER A 312 15.70 -0.08 9.98
N VAL A 313 15.50 -0.38 8.70
CA VAL A 313 16.16 0.35 7.60
C VAL A 313 15.11 1.04 6.75
N GLU A 314 15.11 2.37 6.74
CA GLU A 314 14.02 3.18 6.19
C GLU A 314 14.52 4.42 5.43
N LEU A 315 13.82 4.81 4.36
CA LEU A 315 14.03 6.11 3.69
C LEU A 315 13.20 7.22 4.38
N ASN A 316 13.27 7.27 5.70
CA ASN A 316 12.61 8.24 6.57
C ASN A 316 13.33 8.35 7.93
N ALA A 317 12.79 9.16 8.85
CA ALA A 317 13.37 9.43 10.16
C ALA A 317 13.07 8.38 11.25
N GLY A 318 12.57 7.21 10.87
CA GLY A 318 12.17 6.11 11.75
C GLY A 318 10.68 6.14 12.03
N GLN A 319 9.88 5.56 11.13
CA GLN A 319 8.44 5.41 11.34
C GLN A 319 8.07 3.95 11.63
N MET A 320 8.50 3.02 10.79
CA MET A 320 8.26 1.59 10.98
C MET A 320 8.98 1.05 12.22
N VAL A 321 10.14 1.62 12.59
CA VAL A 321 10.87 1.23 13.81
C VAL A 321 10.00 1.26 15.06
N GLU A 322 9.00 2.14 15.14
CA GLU A 322 8.06 2.16 16.27
C GLU A 322 7.23 0.88 16.35
N ASP A 323 6.72 0.38 15.21
CA ASP A 323 5.98 -0.89 15.18
C ASP A 323 6.87 -2.08 15.50
N ILE A 324 8.14 -2.06 15.07
CA ILE A 324 9.13 -3.09 15.41
C ILE A 324 9.39 -3.09 16.91
N ARG A 325 9.67 -1.91 17.50
CA ARG A 325 9.91 -1.77 18.94
C ARG A 325 8.70 -2.22 19.76
N LEU A 326 7.48 -1.87 19.33
CA LEU A 326 6.25 -2.33 19.96
C LEU A 326 6.07 -3.85 19.88
N ALA A 327 6.38 -4.46 18.73
CA ALA A 327 6.31 -5.92 18.55
C ALA A 327 7.37 -6.67 19.37
N VAL A 328 8.58 -6.14 19.44
CA VAL A 328 9.70 -6.70 20.22
C VAL A 328 9.46 -6.53 21.72
N ASN A 329 8.80 -5.45 22.14
CA ASN A 329 8.49 -5.14 23.53
C ASN A 329 9.72 -5.22 24.45
N GLY A 330 10.85 -4.67 23.98
CA GLY A 330 12.11 -4.60 24.73
C GLY A 330 12.87 -5.91 24.90
N LYS A 331 12.43 -7.03 24.31
CA LYS A 331 13.13 -8.33 24.42
C LYS A 331 14.54 -8.32 23.82
N VAL A 332 14.72 -7.57 22.74
CA VAL A 332 16.01 -7.42 22.04
C VAL A 332 16.21 -5.97 21.65
N LYS A 333 17.47 -5.57 21.44
CA LYS A 333 17.83 -4.24 20.97
C LYS A 333 17.28 -3.98 19.56
N VAL A 334 16.65 -2.83 19.38
CA VAL A 334 16.09 -2.38 18.08
C VAL A 334 16.54 -0.96 17.80
N GLU A 335 17.37 -0.82 16.78
CA GLU A 335 17.86 0.48 16.30
C GLU A 335 17.25 0.83 14.94
N HIS A 336 17.44 2.09 14.55
CA HIS A 336 17.02 2.63 13.27
C HIS A 336 18.22 3.16 12.51
N PHE A 337 18.26 2.86 11.22
CA PHE A 337 19.10 3.54 10.25
C PHE A 337 18.23 4.05 9.10
N GLY A 338 18.38 5.33 8.77
CA GLY A 338 17.64 5.88 7.65
C GLY A 338 18.29 7.09 7.01
N ARG A 339 17.94 7.29 5.73
CA ARG A 339 18.28 8.49 4.97
C ARG A 339 17.02 9.29 4.67
N LEU A 340 17.15 10.61 4.55
CA LEU A 340 16.03 11.54 4.51
C LEU A 340 16.01 12.35 3.21
N GLY A 341 14.84 12.93 2.90
CA GLY A 341 14.73 14.01 1.92
C GLY A 341 15.15 13.65 0.49
N GLY A 342 15.07 12.37 0.11
CA GLY A 342 15.46 11.93 -1.24
C GLY A 342 16.77 11.17 -1.34
N ILE A 343 17.57 11.15 -0.28
CA ILE A 343 18.86 10.44 -0.30
C ILE A 343 18.62 8.95 -0.10
N VAL A 344 19.21 8.14 -0.96
CA VAL A 344 19.17 6.68 -0.88
C VAL A 344 20.49 6.18 -0.31
N PHE A 345 20.44 5.30 0.69
CA PHE A 345 21.64 4.69 1.25
C PHE A 345 22.20 3.60 0.33
N THR A 346 23.51 3.42 0.40
CA THR A 346 24.23 2.29 -0.17
C THR A 346 24.19 1.06 0.76
N PRO A 347 24.43 -0.15 0.25
CA PRO A 347 24.54 -1.34 1.09
C PRO A 347 25.61 -1.23 2.19
N ASP A 348 26.76 -0.63 1.88
CA ASP A 348 27.86 -0.49 2.85
C ASP A 348 27.50 0.43 4.02
N GLU A 349 26.75 1.51 3.78
CA GLU A 349 26.27 2.37 4.86
C GLU A 349 25.34 1.63 5.82
N VAL A 350 24.45 0.78 5.30
CA VAL A 350 23.55 -0.04 6.13
C VAL A 350 24.35 -1.07 6.93
N LEU A 351 25.34 -1.72 6.31
CA LEU A 351 26.19 -2.70 6.98
C LEU A 351 27.02 -2.06 8.10
N ASN A 352 27.60 -0.88 7.84
CA ASN A 352 28.36 -0.14 8.85
C ASN A 352 27.44 0.29 10.00
N ALA A 353 26.25 0.80 9.69
CA ALA A 353 25.27 1.14 10.72
C ALA A 353 24.86 -0.07 11.56
N LEU A 354 24.70 -1.26 10.95
CA LEU A 354 24.44 -2.49 11.70
C LEU A 354 25.59 -2.81 12.67
N LYS A 355 26.83 -2.76 12.20
CA LYS A 355 28.02 -3.04 13.04
C LYS A 355 28.09 -2.08 14.22
N GLU A 356 28.02 -0.79 13.94
CA GLU A 356 28.12 0.27 14.95
C GLU A 356 26.96 0.25 15.95
N LEU A 357 25.71 0.16 15.47
CA LEU A 357 24.53 0.36 16.31
C LEU A 357 24.09 -0.92 17.05
N ILE A 358 24.37 -2.09 16.49
CA ILE A 358 23.82 -3.38 16.99
C ILE A 358 24.90 -4.36 17.45
N ILE A 359 26.06 -4.45 16.77
CA ILE A 359 27.06 -5.49 17.05
C ILE A 359 28.10 -5.01 18.07
N GLU A 360 28.58 -3.78 17.94
CA GLU A 360 29.65 -3.21 18.78
C GLU A 360 29.13 -2.56 20.07
N ASN A 361 27.85 -2.17 20.10
CA ASN A 361 27.14 -1.58 21.24
C ASN A 361 26.08 -2.53 21.77
#